data_AF-E0V8W3-F1
#
_entry.id   AF-E0V8W3-F1
#
_cell.length_a   1.000
_cell.length_b   1.000
_cell.length_c   1.000
_cell.angle_alpha   90.00
_cell.angle_beta   90.00
_cell.angle_gamma   90.00
#
_symmetry.space_group_name_H-M   'P 1'
#
loop_
_entity.id
_entity.type
_entity.pdbx_description
1 polymer ?
#
loop_
_entity_poly.entity_id
_entity_poly.type
_entity_poly.pdbx_seq_one_letter_code
_entity_poly.pdbx_strand_id
1 'polypeptide(L)'
;MSPQNPCGCCLFKCCSCVNFNILKTKEGIIKLFEIILGLICQNLLIHYSLTYSMTLGSSYYSFLTTISAGILTSTVLLLCYLLSNKSYQLLRQSLFETLFNGIVSFMYLSSSSYFAFALYTFLYPLYKITSVFQAFPTMSSIYIIGFIVGIVHGYDSWLVYKKIQ
;
A
#
# COMPACT_ATOMS: atom_id res chain seq x y z
N MET A 1 -36.53 -15.56 9.28
CA MET A 1 -36.94 -14.39 8.47
C MET A 1 -36.62 -13.13 9.26
N SER A 2 -35.46 -12.52 9.00
CA SER A 2 -35.07 -11.22 9.56
C SER A 2 -35.23 -10.15 8.49
N PRO A 3 -35.71 -8.94 8.84
CA PRO A 3 -36.34 -8.03 7.88
C PRO A 3 -35.34 -7.45 6.87
N GLN A 4 -35.73 -7.49 5.61
CA GLN A 4 -35.13 -6.77 4.50
C GLN A 4 -35.51 -5.29 4.63
N ASN A 5 -34.62 -4.44 5.13
CA ASN A 5 -34.80 -3.00 5.04
C ASN A 5 -34.07 -2.49 3.78
N PRO A 6 -34.79 -1.96 2.77
CA PRO A 6 -34.16 -1.39 1.59
C PRO A 6 -33.53 -0.04 1.99
N CYS A 7 -32.20 0.03 2.05
CA CYS A 7 -31.51 1.30 2.20
C CYS A 7 -31.66 2.10 0.89
N GLY A 8 -32.69 2.94 0.85
CA GLY A 8 -32.86 4.00 -0.13
C GLY A 8 -31.72 4.99 -0.05
N CYS A 9 -31.17 5.32 -1.22
CA CYS A 9 -30.06 6.24 -1.42
C CYS A 9 -30.54 7.67 -1.10
N CYS A 10 -29.95 8.32 -0.09
CA CYS A 10 -30.09 9.76 0.15
C CYS A 10 -28.70 10.39 0.30
N LEU A 11 -28.42 11.30 -0.63
CA LEU A 11 -27.15 11.98 -0.92
C LEU A 11 -26.48 12.70 0.27
N PHE A 12 -27.16 12.86 1.42
CA PHE A 12 -26.65 13.59 2.59
C PHE A 12 -26.91 12.90 3.95
N LYS A 13 -27.31 11.62 3.96
CA LYS A 13 -27.46 10.82 5.21
C LYS A 13 -26.61 9.54 5.21
N CYS A 14 -25.49 9.54 4.46
CA CYS A 14 -24.58 8.39 4.31
C CYS A 14 -23.84 7.98 5.61
N CYS A 15 -23.81 8.83 6.64
CA CYS A 15 -23.02 8.56 7.85
C CYS A 15 -23.68 7.59 8.85
N SER A 16 -24.94 7.19 8.66
CA SER A 16 -25.61 6.24 9.58
C SER A 16 -25.38 4.76 9.21
N CYS A 17 -24.67 4.48 8.11
CA CYS A 17 -24.39 3.14 7.60
C CYS A 17 -22.91 2.75 7.73
N VAL A 18 -22.09 3.54 8.44
CA VAL A 18 -20.65 3.27 8.61
C VAL A 18 -20.47 2.16 9.64
N ASN A 19 -20.09 0.97 9.16
CA ASN A 19 -19.88 -0.17 10.03
C ASN A 19 -18.43 -0.21 10.55
N PHE A 20 -18.15 0.58 11.58
CA PHE A 20 -16.83 0.60 12.23
C PHE A 20 -16.39 -0.76 12.80
N ASN A 21 -17.29 -1.73 12.97
CA ASN A 21 -16.90 -3.08 13.37
C ASN A 21 -16.00 -3.77 12.35
N ILE A 22 -16.03 -3.34 11.07
CA ILE A 22 -15.15 -3.92 10.03
C ILE A 22 -13.68 -3.59 10.30
N LEU A 23 -13.37 -2.45 10.92
CA LEU A 23 -11.98 -2.09 11.29
C LEU A 23 -11.38 -3.02 12.34
N LYS A 24 -12.23 -3.70 13.13
CA LYS A 24 -11.79 -4.70 14.12
C LYS A 24 -11.66 -6.11 13.53
N THR A 25 -12.08 -6.30 12.28
CA THR A 25 -11.92 -7.60 11.61
C THR A 25 -10.49 -7.77 11.14
N LYS A 26 -10.05 -9.03 10.99
CA LYS A 26 -8.69 -9.38 10.56
C LYS A 26 -8.31 -8.67 9.25
N GLU A 27 -9.22 -8.60 8.28
CA GLU A 27 -8.95 -7.96 6.98
C GLU A 27 -8.81 -6.44 7.12
N GLY A 28 -9.69 -5.80 7.90
CA GLY A 28 -9.63 -4.37 8.13
C GLY A 28 -8.30 -3.97 8.78
N ILE A 29 -7.79 -4.78 9.71
CA ILE A 29 -6.50 -4.58 10.37
C ILE A 29 -5.34 -4.71 9.37
N ILE A 30 -5.36 -5.72 8.49
CA ILE A 30 -4.31 -5.91 7.48
C ILE A 30 -4.29 -4.72 6.51
N LYS A 31 -5.44 -4.29 5.99
CA LYS A 31 -5.56 -3.12 5.11
C LYS A 31 -5.11 -1.82 5.78
N LEU A 32 -5.44 -1.63 7.06
CA LEU A 32 -4.92 -0.50 7.83
C LEU A 32 -3.39 -0.56 7.96
N PHE A 33 -2.85 -1.75 8.19
CA PHE A 33 -1.40 -1.94 8.31
C PHE A 33 -0.67 -1.62 7.00
N GLU A 34 -1.21 -2.06 5.85
CA GLU A 34 -0.71 -1.70 4.52
C GLU A 34 -0.72 -0.19 4.29
N ILE A 35 -1.82 0.50 4.62
CA ILE A 35 -1.95 1.95 4.48
C ILE A 35 -0.95 2.67 5.38
N ILE A 36 -0.82 2.28 6.64
CA ILE A 36 0.09 2.92 7.60
C ILE A 36 1.54 2.74 7.15
N LEU A 37 1.95 1.52 6.80
CA LEU A 37 3.31 1.27 6.33
C LEU A 37 3.60 1.99 5.00
N GLY A 38 2.63 1.99 4.08
CA GLY A 38 2.72 2.73 2.84
C GLY A 38 2.93 4.23 3.08
N LEU A 39 2.13 4.84 3.96
CA LEU A 39 2.24 6.27 4.31
C LEU A 39 3.59 6.58 4.98
N ILE A 40 4.08 5.72 5.87
CA ILE A 40 5.41 5.88 6.47
C ILE A 40 6.49 5.82 5.39
N CYS A 41 6.41 4.82 4.51
CA CYS A 41 7.34 4.64 3.39
C CYS A 41 7.34 5.87 2.45
N GLN A 42 6.15 6.34 2.06
CA GLN A 42 5.99 7.51 1.19
C GLN A 42 6.56 8.78 1.81
N ASN A 43 6.23 9.05 3.08
CA ASN A 43 6.72 10.23 3.78
C ASN A 43 8.25 10.22 3.92
N LEU A 44 8.84 9.08 4.30
CA LEU A 44 10.29 8.93 4.36
C LEU A 44 10.93 9.11 2.97
N LEU A 45 10.34 8.52 1.92
CA LEU A 45 10.84 8.63 0.55
C LEU A 45 10.86 10.09 0.08
N ILE A 46 9.78 10.83 0.29
CA ILE A 46 9.71 12.24 -0.10
C ILE A 46 10.67 13.07 0.74
N HIS A 47 10.71 12.88 2.06
CA HIS A 47 11.53 13.73 2.94
C HIS A 47 13.03 13.55 2.70
N TYR A 48 13.50 12.32 2.49
CA TYR A 48 14.93 12.03 2.40
C TYR A 48 15.44 11.92 0.96
N SER A 49 14.61 11.48 0.01
CA SER A 49 15.05 11.16 -1.36
C SER A 49 14.70 12.23 -2.40
N LEU A 50 13.83 13.20 -2.07
CA LEU A 50 13.45 14.25 -3.02
C LEU A 50 14.63 15.12 -3.47
N THR A 51 15.58 15.40 -2.57
CA THR A 51 16.80 16.17 -2.90
C THR A 51 17.73 15.44 -3.86
N TYR A 52 17.62 14.11 -3.95
CA TYR A 52 18.40 13.25 -4.85
C TYR A 52 17.55 12.72 -6.02
N SER A 53 16.34 13.25 -6.22
CA SER A 53 15.39 12.80 -7.25
C SER A 53 15.97 12.87 -8.66
N MET A 54 16.79 13.88 -8.97
CA MET A 54 17.48 14.01 -10.26
C MET A 54 18.57 12.94 -10.46
N THR A 55 19.27 12.57 -9.39
CA THR A 55 20.33 11.54 -9.42
C THR A 55 19.75 10.14 -9.52
N LEU A 56 18.67 9.87 -8.79
CA LEU A 56 17.96 8.59 -8.80
C LEU A 56 17.05 8.44 -10.04
N GLY A 57 16.63 9.55 -10.62
CA GLY A 57 15.87 9.62 -11.87
C GLY A 57 14.57 8.81 -11.83
N SER A 58 14.35 7.99 -12.85
CA SER A 58 13.17 7.15 -13.04
C SER A 58 12.91 6.17 -11.90
N SER A 59 13.97 5.71 -11.19
CA SER A 59 13.82 4.77 -10.09
C SER A 59 13.04 5.37 -8.91
N TYR A 60 13.29 6.64 -8.59
CA TYR A 60 12.58 7.37 -7.56
C TYR A 60 11.09 7.53 -7.90
N TYR A 61 10.78 8.00 -9.11
CA TYR A 61 9.40 8.22 -9.54
C TYR A 61 8.61 6.91 -9.67
N SER A 62 9.24 5.83 -10.15
CA SER A 62 8.61 4.50 -10.24
C SER A 62 8.24 3.97 -8.86
N PHE A 63 9.14 4.09 -7.89
CA PHE A 63 8.88 3.65 -6.51
C PHE A 63 7.84 4.53 -5.82
N LEU A 64 7.92 5.85 -5.96
CA LEU A 64 6.94 6.79 -5.41
C LEU A 64 5.53 6.54 -5.95
N THR A 65 5.41 6.28 -7.26
CA THR A 65 4.12 5.99 -7.91
C THR A 65 3.54 4.68 -7.41
N THR A 66 4.38 3.65 -7.25
CA THR A 66 3.97 2.35 -6.73
C THR A 66 3.43 2.46 -5.31
N ILE A 67 4.13 3.19 -4.44
CA ILE A 67 3.67 3.40 -3.05
C ILE A 67 2.34 4.14 -3.03
N SER A 68 2.23 5.22 -3.80
CA SER A 68 1.01 6.03 -3.90
C SER A 68 -0.18 5.22 -4.43
N ALA A 69 0.04 4.39 -5.45
CA ALA A 69 -0.99 3.51 -6.00
C ALA A 69 -1.44 2.45 -4.99
N GLY A 70 -0.51 1.86 -4.23
CA GLY A 70 -0.82 0.90 -3.16
C GLY A 70 -1.65 1.50 -2.03
N ILE A 71 -1.31 2.71 -1.58
CA ILE A 71 -2.08 3.43 -0.55
C ILE A 71 -3.48 3.78 -1.07
N LEU A 72 -3.56 4.32 -2.30
CA LEU A 72 -4.84 4.70 -2.90
C LEU A 72 -5.77 3.49 -3.03
N THR A 73 -5.29 2.39 -3.60
CA THR A 73 -6.08 1.16 -3.79
C THR A 73 -6.56 0.59 -2.46
N SER A 74 -5.66 0.50 -1.46
CA SER A 74 -6.01 0.00 -0.13
C SER A 74 -7.00 0.90 0.60
N THR A 75 -6.86 2.22 0.46
CA THR A 75 -7.78 3.21 1.05
C THR A 75 -9.16 3.12 0.41
N VAL A 76 -9.23 2.99 -0.92
CA VAL A 76 -10.50 2.81 -1.64
C VAL A 76 -11.17 1.51 -1.21
N LEU A 77 -10.44 0.40 -1.11
CA LEU A 77 -10.97 -0.89 -0.62
C LEU A 77 -11.51 -0.77 0.81
N LEU A 78 -10.75 -0.16 1.71
CA LEU A 78 -11.17 0.06 3.10
C LEU A 78 -12.42 0.94 3.18
N LEU A 79 -12.49 2.01 2.38
CA LEU A 79 -13.64 2.90 2.30
C LEU A 79 -14.87 2.18 1.75
N CYS A 80 -14.70 1.34 0.72
CA CYS A 80 -15.76 0.50 0.19
C CYS A 80 -16.31 -0.47 1.25
N TYR A 81 -15.44 -1.02 2.12
CA TYR A 81 -15.88 -1.86 3.23
C TYR A 81 -16.66 -1.06 4.28
N LEU A 82 -16.21 0.16 4.62
CA LEU A 82 -16.87 1.01 5.61
C LEU A 82 -18.26 1.47 5.19
N LEU A 83 -18.46 1.78 3.90
CA LEU A 83 -19.72 2.33 3.40
C LEU A 83 -20.84 1.30 3.19
N SER A 84 -20.52 0.03 2.92
CA SER A 84 -21.54 -0.94 2.54
C SER A 84 -21.16 -2.39 2.87
N ASN A 85 -21.94 -3.01 3.77
CA ASN A 85 -21.83 -4.44 4.09
C ASN A 85 -22.12 -5.34 2.87
N LYS A 86 -22.98 -4.91 1.92
CA LYS A 86 -23.22 -5.66 0.68
C LYS A 86 -21.99 -5.63 -0.23
N SER A 87 -21.32 -4.49 -0.34
CA SER A 87 -20.10 -4.34 -1.13
C SER A 87 -18.95 -5.15 -0.54
N TYR A 88 -18.86 -5.23 0.79
CA TYR A 88 -17.87 -6.10 1.47
C TYR A 88 -18.03 -7.58 1.11
N GLN A 89 -19.25 -8.12 1.09
CA GLN A 89 -19.47 -9.53 0.72
C GLN A 89 -19.16 -9.80 -0.76
N LEU A 90 -19.55 -8.89 -1.65
CA LEU A 90 -19.31 -8.99 -3.10
C LEU A 90 -17.82 -8.88 -3.45
N LEU A 91 -17.12 -7.89 -2.90
CA LEU A 91 -15.68 -7.70 -3.12
C LEU A 91 -14.90 -8.91 -2.63
N ARG A 92 -15.30 -9.47 -1.49
CA ARG A 92 -14.62 -10.61 -0.88
C ARG A 92 -14.83 -11.95 -1.62
N GLN A 93 -15.91 -12.06 -2.38
CA GLN A 93 -16.14 -13.20 -3.29
C GLN A 93 -15.51 -12.98 -4.66
N SER A 94 -15.02 -11.77 -4.94
CA SER A 94 -14.44 -11.43 -6.23
C SER A 94 -12.93 -11.69 -6.25
N LEU A 95 -12.42 -12.12 -7.40
CA LEU A 95 -10.97 -12.18 -7.66
C LEU A 95 -10.33 -10.78 -7.75
N PHE A 96 -11.13 -9.70 -7.69
CA PHE A 96 -10.66 -8.33 -7.81
C PHE A 96 -9.65 -8.00 -6.70
N GLU A 97 -9.98 -8.29 -5.45
CA GLU A 97 -9.10 -7.99 -4.31
C GLU A 97 -7.78 -8.76 -4.38
N THR A 98 -7.83 -10.04 -4.75
CA THR A 98 -6.64 -10.88 -4.96
C THR A 98 -5.75 -10.33 -6.07
N LEU A 99 -6.34 -9.96 -7.22
CA LEU A 99 -5.60 -9.45 -8.38
C LEU A 99 -4.97 -8.08 -8.10
N PHE A 100 -5.72 -7.14 -7.51
CA PHE A 100 -5.20 -5.79 -7.22
C PHE A 100 -4.06 -5.84 -6.20
N ASN A 101 -4.25 -6.54 -5.08
CA ASN A 101 -3.19 -6.71 -4.08
C ASN A 101 -1.99 -7.49 -4.64
N GLY A 102 -2.23 -8.50 -5.49
CA GLY A 102 -1.18 -9.24 -6.16
C GLY A 102 -0.34 -8.37 -7.10
N ILE A 103 -0.99 -7.58 -7.97
CA ILE A 103 -0.31 -6.66 -8.88
C ILE A 103 0.48 -5.61 -8.08
N VAL A 104 -0.12 -5.02 -7.05
CA VAL A 104 0.55 -4.06 -6.17
C VAL A 104 1.78 -4.69 -5.50
N SER A 105 1.68 -5.93 -5.01
CA SER A 105 2.81 -6.66 -4.45
C SER A 105 3.96 -6.81 -5.47
N PHE A 106 3.68 -7.27 -6.68
CA PHE A 106 4.70 -7.40 -7.74
C PHE A 106 5.32 -6.05 -8.12
N MET A 107 4.52 -5.00 -8.21
CA MET A 107 5.02 -3.64 -8.46
C MET A 107 5.92 -3.16 -7.32
N TYR A 108 5.56 -3.40 -6.06
CA TYR A 108 6.39 -3.06 -4.90
C TYR A 108 7.74 -3.77 -4.93
N LEU A 109 7.76 -5.09 -5.18
CA LEU A 109 9.00 -5.87 -5.26
C LEU A 109 9.89 -5.38 -6.41
N SER A 110 9.30 -5.12 -7.57
CA SER A 110 10.03 -4.67 -8.76
C SER A 110 10.59 -3.26 -8.60
N SER A 111 9.78 -2.33 -8.13
CA SER A 111 10.19 -0.93 -7.92
C SER A 111 11.18 -0.77 -6.77
N SER A 112 11.02 -1.53 -5.68
CA SER A 112 11.99 -1.56 -4.57
C SER A 112 13.34 -2.10 -5.03
N SER A 113 13.35 -3.15 -5.87
CA SER A 113 14.59 -3.69 -6.46
C SER A 113 15.27 -2.67 -7.39
N TYR A 114 14.49 -1.97 -8.21
CA TYR A 114 15.01 -0.94 -9.12
C TYR A 114 15.58 0.26 -8.35
N PHE A 115 14.90 0.70 -7.28
CA PHE A 115 15.38 1.77 -6.41
C PHE A 115 16.64 1.37 -5.64
N ALA A 116 16.72 0.13 -5.16
CA ALA A 116 17.93 -0.41 -4.53
C ALA A 116 19.12 -0.43 -5.51
N PHE A 117 18.91 -0.90 -6.74
CA PHE A 117 19.94 -0.90 -7.78
C PHE A 117 20.46 0.53 -8.08
N ALA A 118 19.56 1.51 -8.21
CA ALA A 118 19.93 2.90 -8.44
C ALA A 118 20.72 3.49 -7.25
N LEU A 119 20.31 3.20 -6.02
CA LEU A 119 21.04 3.62 -4.81
C LEU A 119 22.47 3.09 -4.78
N TYR A 120 22.64 1.79 -5.05
CA TYR A 120 23.96 1.16 -5.06
C TYR A 120 24.84 1.64 -6.21
N THR A 121 24.25 2.03 -7.34
CA THR A 121 25.02 2.50 -8.49
C THR A 121 25.45 3.96 -8.32
N PHE A 122 24.53 4.84 -7.86
CA PHE A 122 24.76 6.28 -7.86
C PHE A 122 25.22 6.84 -6.50
N LEU A 123 24.61 6.39 -5.40
CA LEU A 123 24.86 6.99 -4.08
C LEU A 123 25.93 6.24 -3.27
N TYR A 124 26.12 4.93 -3.50
CA TYR A 124 27.18 4.16 -2.85
C TYR A 124 28.61 4.68 -3.08
N PRO A 125 29.03 5.08 -4.31
CA PRO A 125 30.36 5.66 -4.49
C PRO A 125 30.52 6.99 -3.74
N LEU A 126 29.47 7.82 -3.69
CA LEU A 126 29.47 9.08 -2.94
C LEU A 126 29.57 8.85 -1.42
N TYR A 127 28.90 7.80 -0.92
CA TYR A 127 28.97 7.37 0.48
C TYR A 127 30.38 6.93 0.89
N LYS A 128 31.12 6.23 0.02
CA LYS A 128 32.50 5.83 0.31
C LYS A 128 33.48 7.00 0.40
N ILE A 129 33.23 8.06 -0.36
CA ILE A 129 34.13 9.22 -0.42
C ILE A 129 33.82 10.22 0.71
N THR A 130 32.57 10.27 1.18
CA THR A 130 32.12 11.28 2.15
C THR A 130 31.70 10.63 3.48
N SER A 131 32.50 10.81 4.54
CA SER A 131 32.33 10.12 5.84
C SER A 131 31.06 10.49 6.65
N VAL A 132 30.24 11.45 6.20
CA VAL A 132 29.05 11.95 6.93
C VAL A 132 27.74 11.79 6.12
N PHE A 133 27.73 10.95 5.08
CA PHE A 133 26.55 10.82 4.22
C PHE A 133 25.46 9.89 4.83
N GLN A 134 24.70 10.40 5.79
CA GLN A 134 23.60 9.70 6.49
C GLN A 134 22.37 9.41 5.59
N ALA A 135 22.30 10.02 4.41
CA ALA A 135 21.18 9.82 3.48
C ALA A 135 21.16 8.40 2.90
N PHE A 136 22.32 7.78 2.62
CA PHE A 136 22.40 6.42 2.08
C PHE A 136 21.73 5.35 2.97
N PRO A 137 22.12 5.18 4.26
CA PRO A 137 21.49 4.15 5.11
C PRO A 137 20.00 4.41 5.36
N THR A 138 19.59 5.68 5.37
CA THR A 138 18.18 6.05 5.48
C THR A 138 17.41 5.56 4.25
N MET A 139 17.89 5.87 3.04
CA MET A 139 17.27 5.40 1.80
C MET A 139 17.29 3.88 1.64
N SER A 140 18.33 3.22 2.15
CA SER A 140 18.38 1.76 2.19
C SER A 140 17.23 1.18 3.02
N SER A 141 16.94 1.81 4.15
CA SER A 141 15.81 1.41 5.00
C SER A 141 14.47 1.58 4.30
N ILE A 142 14.32 2.61 3.47
CA ILE A 142 13.06 2.90 2.74
C ILE A 142 12.72 1.77 1.75
N TYR A 143 13.68 1.30 0.94
CA TYR A 143 13.37 0.20 0.02
C TYR A 143 13.14 -1.13 0.76
N ILE A 144 13.77 -1.35 1.91
CA ILE A 144 13.50 -2.51 2.76
C ILE A 144 12.06 -2.47 3.26
N ILE A 145 11.58 -1.30 3.71
CA ILE A 145 10.17 -1.10 4.06
C ILE A 145 9.28 -1.36 2.83
N GLY A 146 9.68 -0.90 1.65
CA GLY A 146 9.00 -1.20 0.38
C GLY A 146 8.85 -2.70 0.11
N PHE A 147 9.90 -3.49 0.32
CA PHE A 147 9.84 -4.95 0.22
C PHE A 147 8.87 -5.56 1.24
N ILE A 148 8.90 -5.09 2.50
CA ILE A 148 7.99 -5.55 3.56
C ILE A 148 6.54 -5.26 3.15
N VAL A 149 6.23 -4.05 2.69
CA VAL A 149 4.89 -3.68 2.22
C VAL A 149 4.45 -4.54 1.04
N GLY A 150 5.35 -4.81 0.10
CA GLY A 150 5.08 -5.74 -1.01
C GLY A 150 4.73 -7.15 -0.52
N ILE A 151 5.44 -7.67 0.47
CA ILE A 151 5.15 -8.99 1.07
C ILE A 151 3.79 -8.97 1.78
N VAL A 152 3.46 -7.90 2.52
CA VAL A 152 2.17 -7.77 3.20
C VAL A 152 1.02 -7.81 2.18
N HIS A 153 1.10 -7.05 1.08
CA HIS A 153 0.10 -7.10 0.01
C HIS A 153 -0.01 -8.49 -0.63
N GLY A 154 1.11 -9.19 -0.81
CA GLY A 154 1.11 -10.56 -1.33
C GLY A 154 0.45 -11.56 -0.37
N TYR A 155 0.73 -11.41 0.93
CA TYR A 155 0.10 -12.23 1.97
C TYR A 155 -1.41 -11.98 2.08
N ASP A 156 -1.84 -10.71 1.99
CA ASP A 156 -3.25 -10.34 1.94
C ASP A 156 -3.96 -10.98 0.73
N SER A 157 -3.35 -10.88 -0.46
CA SER A 157 -3.84 -11.55 -1.68
C SER A 157 -4.01 -13.06 -1.49
N TRP A 158 -3.04 -13.72 -0.86
CA TRP A 158 -3.09 -15.16 -0.59
C TRP A 158 -4.18 -15.55 0.41
N LEU A 159 -4.38 -14.77 1.48
CA LEU A 159 -5.46 -15.00 2.45
C LEU A 159 -6.84 -14.92 1.79
N VAL A 160 -7.03 -13.94 0.91
CA VAL A 160 -8.29 -13.79 0.16
C VAL A 160 -8.48 -14.97 -0.79
N TYR A 161 -7.44 -15.35 -1.54
CA TYR A 161 -7.48 -16.49 -2.45
C TYR A 161 -7.87 -17.79 -1.74
N LYS A 162 -7.26 -18.07 -0.58
CA LYS A 162 -7.55 -19.24 0.25
C LYS A 162 -9.00 -19.26 0.76
N LYS A 163 -9.64 -18.11 0.91
CA LYS A 163 -11.03 -18.02 1.38
C LYS A 163 -12.05 -18.20 0.25
N ILE A 164 -11.64 -17.96 -1.00
CA ILE A 164 -12.49 -18.14 -2.19
C ILE A 164 -12.56 -19.63 -2.58
N GLN A 165 -11.49 -20.38 -2.35
CA GLN A 165 -11.42 -21.84 -2.56
C GLN A 165 -12.16 -22.62 -1.47
#